data_AF-A0A7V8WUP8-F1
#
_entry.id   AF-A0A7V8WUP8-F1
#
_cell.length_a   1.000
_cell.length_b   1.000
_cell.length_c   1.000
_cell.angle_alpha   90.00
_cell.angle_beta   90.00
_cell.angle_gamma   90.00
#
_symmetry.space_group_name_H-M   'P 1'
#
loop_
_entity.id
_entity.type
_entity.pdbx_description
1 polymer ?
#
loop_
_entity_poly.entity_id
_entity_poly.type
_entity_poly.pdbx_seq_one_letter_code
_entity_poly.pdbx_strand_id
1 'polypeptide(L)'
;MREAKLSADLPEHLACLYDYNLSKFETPVDDRGIADIDSMFELAIWTFPETLPSFESTERNKHHVYWTESWWVKFAKSHTQEESQTIYTFRNSTPQIAYVPVPLHAWIEEVMIPPPPPSLEVMRRRNSAWAAAMVLLRSAHRLDKARDEYDEKKYKTRRVLGYIAGITPRSQYSLETYRDVLDTEYWLSELNERLYGWRKIGNIQAEVPPEHRIVPVTRLSDVRALRQRIRNGAIIPKLPEVLLTA
;
A
#
# COMPACT_ATOMS: atom_id res chain seq x y z
N MET A 1 31.59 11.57 13.74
CA MET A 1 30.43 12.03 12.96
C MET A 1 30.91 12.24 11.55
N ARG A 2 30.25 11.62 10.57
CA ARG A 2 30.50 11.92 9.16
C ARG A 2 29.61 13.11 8.85
N GLU A 3 30.20 14.28 8.59
CA GLU A 3 29.42 15.47 8.26
C GLU A 3 28.64 15.21 6.96
N ALA A 4 27.35 15.53 6.96
CA ALA A 4 26.57 15.52 5.73
C ALA A 4 27.24 16.49 4.74
N LYS A 5 27.60 16.00 3.56
CA LYS A 5 28.09 16.87 2.50
C LYS A 5 26.92 17.76 2.07
N LEU A 6 26.92 19.01 2.50
CA LEU A 6 26.18 20.08 1.84
C LEU A 6 26.85 20.29 0.48
N SER A 7 26.59 19.39 -0.47
CA SER A 7 27.07 19.55 -1.83
C SER A 7 26.43 20.81 -2.41
N ALA A 8 27.21 21.62 -3.14
CA ALA A 8 26.66 22.72 -3.93
C ALA A 8 25.64 22.23 -4.98
N ASP A 9 25.64 20.91 -5.25
CA ASP A 9 24.74 20.24 -6.18
C ASP A 9 23.43 19.76 -5.53
N LEU A 10 23.24 19.94 -4.22
CA LEU A 10 21.98 19.55 -3.55
C LEU A 10 20.82 20.41 -4.10
N PRO A 11 19.72 19.80 -4.58
CA PRO A 11 18.58 20.56 -5.07
C PRO A 11 18.05 21.56 -4.04
N GLU A 12 17.67 22.76 -4.48
CA GLU A 12 17.25 23.86 -3.60
C GLU A 12 16.11 23.46 -2.65
N HIS A 13 15.14 22.69 -3.15
CA HIS A 13 14.00 22.20 -2.37
C HIS A 13 14.37 21.19 -1.28
N LEU A 14 15.58 20.61 -1.33
CA LEU A 14 16.12 19.74 -0.30
C LEU A 14 17.10 20.48 0.60
N ALA A 15 17.85 21.43 0.05
CA ALA A 15 18.77 22.28 0.81
C ALA A 15 18.04 23.13 1.87
N CYS A 16 16.82 23.57 1.57
CA CYS A 16 16.01 24.35 2.52
C CYS A 16 15.55 23.55 3.75
N LEU A 17 15.69 22.22 3.74
CA LEU A 17 15.31 21.34 4.85
C LEU A 17 16.43 21.21 5.89
N TYR A 18 17.61 21.79 5.66
CA TYR A 18 18.74 21.68 6.59
C TYR A 18 18.56 22.58 7.82
N ASP A 19 18.48 21.97 9.01
CA ASP A 19 18.50 22.65 10.29
C ASP A 19 19.95 22.81 10.78
N TYR A 20 20.44 24.05 10.70
CA TYR A 20 21.79 24.42 11.13
C TYR A 20 22.05 24.25 12.63
N ASN A 21 21.01 24.28 13.47
CA ASN A 21 21.17 24.10 14.92
C ASN A 21 21.39 22.63 15.28
N LEU A 22 20.68 21.74 14.58
CA LEU A 22 20.74 20.30 14.82
C LEU A 22 21.77 19.60 13.92
N SER A 23 22.29 20.30 12.90
CA SER A 23 23.15 19.74 11.86
C SER A 23 22.53 18.51 11.19
N LYS A 24 21.23 18.59 10.91
CA LYS A 24 20.40 17.52 10.35
C LYS A 24 19.38 18.11 9.38
N PHE A 25 18.78 17.26 8.57
CA PHE A 25 17.68 17.63 7.71
C PHE A 25 16.33 17.29 8.35
N GLU A 26 15.36 18.19 8.20
CA GLU A 26 13.95 17.83 8.43
C GLU A 26 13.52 16.79 7.39
N THR A 27 12.81 15.73 7.82
CA THR A 27 12.25 14.75 6.89
C THR A 27 11.26 15.46 5.94
N PRO A 28 11.42 15.33 4.61
CA PRO A 28 10.49 15.89 3.63
C PRO A 28 9.05 15.45 3.89
N VAL A 29 8.11 16.39 3.80
CA VAL A 29 6.67 16.15 3.93
C VAL A 29 5.91 16.72 2.74
N ASP A 30 4.76 16.15 2.42
CA ASP A 30 3.82 16.70 1.46
C ASP A 30 3.08 17.92 2.03
N ASP A 31 2.22 18.52 1.19
CA ASP A 31 1.36 19.66 1.51
C ASP A 31 0.41 19.43 2.71
N ARG A 32 0.23 18.18 3.13
CA ARG A 32 -0.63 17.77 4.25
C ARG A 32 0.18 17.44 5.51
N GLY A 33 1.51 17.58 5.47
CA GLY A 33 2.40 17.21 6.57
C GLY A 33 2.60 15.70 6.70
N ILE A 34 2.33 14.92 5.65
CA ILE A 34 2.67 13.51 5.59
C ILE A 34 4.08 13.37 5.03
N ALA A 35 4.92 12.57 5.68
CA ALA A 35 6.24 12.19 5.17
C ALA A 35 6.22 11.72 3.70
N ASP A 36 7.01 12.38 2.87
CA ASP A 36 7.25 12.02 1.47
C ASP A 36 8.46 11.07 1.39
N ILE A 37 8.15 9.79 1.18
CA ILE A 37 9.16 8.72 1.17
C ILE A 37 10.09 8.83 -0.04
N ASP A 38 9.60 9.30 -1.19
CA ASP A 38 10.41 9.43 -2.40
C ASP A 38 11.42 10.58 -2.21
N SER A 39 10.96 11.75 -1.75
CA SER A 39 11.82 12.90 -1.45
C SER A 39 12.80 12.62 -0.29
N MET A 40 12.35 11.90 0.76
CA MET A 40 13.22 11.46 1.86
C MET A 40 14.35 10.56 1.34
N PHE A 41 14.04 9.64 0.43
CA PHE A 41 15.05 8.75 -0.14
C PHE A 41 16.01 9.49 -1.07
N GLU A 42 15.50 10.42 -1.88
CA GLU A 42 16.31 11.30 -2.71
C GLU A 42 17.30 12.11 -1.88
N LEU A 43 16.85 12.74 -0.80
CA LEU A 43 17.71 13.47 0.12
C LEU A 43 18.79 12.57 0.74
N ALA A 44 18.43 11.35 1.12
CA ALA A 44 19.39 10.38 1.67
C ALA A 44 20.48 10.01 0.65
N ILE A 45 20.11 9.88 -0.62
CA ILE A 45 21.02 9.62 -1.73
C ILE A 45 21.96 10.81 -1.95
N TRP A 46 21.42 12.02 -2.06
CA TRP A 46 22.22 13.23 -2.32
C TRP A 46 23.22 13.54 -1.23
N THR A 47 22.85 13.26 0.02
CA THR A 47 23.68 13.56 1.17
C THR A 47 24.61 12.41 1.54
N PHE A 48 24.51 11.25 0.87
CA PHE A 48 25.31 10.08 1.19
C PHE A 48 26.80 10.39 1.02
N PRO A 49 27.66 10.13 2.03
CA PRO A 49 29.03 10.65 2.04
C PRO A 49 29.98 9.88 1.11
N GLU A 50 29.64 8.62 0.82
CA GLU A 50 30.43 7.64 0.06
C GLU A 50 29.80 7.33 -1.30
N THR A 51 30.39 6.40 -2.06
CA THR A 51 29.74 5.82 -3.23
C THR A 51 28.44 5.14 -2.81
N LEU A 52 27.35 5.40 -3.53
CA LEU A 52 26.05 4.82 -3.24
C LEU A 52 26.10 3.28 -3.22
N PRO A 53 25.42 2.62 -2.27
CA PRO A 53 25.34 1.17 -2.25
C PRO A 53 24.54 0.65 -3.45
N SER A 54 24.78 -0.59 -3.86
CA SER A 54 23.95 -1.24 -4.88
C SER A 54 22.49 -1.36 -4.40
N PHE A 55 21.57 -0.77 -5.17
CA PHE A 55 20.14 -0.83 -4.92
C PHE A 55 19.52 -2.20 -5.26
N GLU A 56 20.25 -3.06 -5.97
CA GLU A 56 19.88 -4.44 -6.29
C GLU A 56 20.18 -5.42 -5.15
N SER A 57 20.85 -4.95 -4.09
CA SER A 57 21.14 -5.75 -2.90
C SER A 57 19.88 -6.34 -2.27
N THR A 58 19.94 -7.64 -1.93
CA THR A 58 18.91 -8.35 -1.14
C THR A 58 18.86 -7.90 0.32
N GLU A 59 19.87 -7.15 0.80
CA GLU A 59 19.97 -6.68 2.17
C GLU A 59 19.29 -5.31 2.32
N ARG A 60 17.98 -5.35 2.58
CA ARG A 60 17.15 -4.16 2.88
C ARG A 60 16.65 -4.22 4.30
N ASN A 61 16.60 -3.06 4.95
CA ASN A 61 16.00 -2.91 6.27
C ASN A 61 14.67 -2.14 6.20
N LYS A 62 13.84 -2.38 7.22
CA LYS A 62 12.59 -1.64 7.43
C LYS A 62 12.91 -0.33 8.16
N HIS A 63 12.78 0.78 7.44
CA HIS A 63 12.84 2.11 8.04
C HIS A 63 11.46 2.53 8.53
N HIS A 64 11.33 2.91 9.79
CA HIS A 64 10.13 3.58 10.30
C HIS A 64 10.25 5.08 10.04
N VAL A 65 9.41 5.59 9.14
CA VAL A 65 9.50 6.98 8.65
C VAL A 65 9.16 8.02 9.73
N TYR A 66 8.39 7.61 10.74
CA TYR A 66 7.97 8.45 11.85
C TYR A 66 8.63 8.01 13.16
N TRP A 67 8.28 8.71 14.23
CA TRP A 67 8.68 8.44 15.61
C TRP A 67 8.47 6.98 16.06
N THR A 68 9.23 6.61 17.08
CA THR A 68 9.18 5.28 17.71
C THR A 68 7.80 4.95 18.28
N GLU A 69 7.54 3.66 18.51
CA GLU A 69 6.28 3.22 19.11
C GLU A 69 6.01 3.86 20.48
N SER A 70 7.05 3.95 21.32
CA SER A 70 6.92 4.53 22.65
C SER A 70 6.56 6.02 22.62
N TRP A 71 7.06 6.75 21.61
CA TRP A 71 6.67 8.14 21.37
C TRP A 71 5.19 8.23 20.99
N TRP A 72 4.74 7.42 20.02
CA TRP A 72 3.33 7.40 19.60
C TRP A 72 2.38 7.01 20.72
N VAL A 73 2.76 6.06 21.58
CA VAL A 73 1.97 5.68 22.76
C VAL A 73 1.83 6.85 23.73
N LYS A 74 2.90 7.61 23.98
CA LYS A 74 2.85 8.81 24.84
C LYS A 74 1.99 9.90 24.21
N PHE A 75 2.18 10.15 22.91
CA PHE A 75 1.40 11.13 22.14
C PHE A 75 -0.09 10.79 22.14
N ALA A 76 -0.47 9.53 21.92
CA ALA A 76 -1.87 9.11 22.00
C ALA A 76 -2.46 9.35 23.41
N LYS A 77 -1.72 8.97 24.46
CA LYS A 77 -2.17 9.14 25.87
C LYS A 77 -2.40 10.59 26.29
N SER A 78 -1.84 11.57 25.59
CA SER A 78 -2.09 12.99 25.88
C SER A 78 -3.36 13.55 25.22
N HIS A 79 -4.13 12.71 24.51
CA HIS A 79 -5.35 13.09 23.80
C HIS A 79 -6.58 12.37 24.35
N THR A 80 -7.77 12.72 23.86
CA THR A 80 -9.01 12.01 24.23
C THR A 80 -8.98 10.55 23.75
N GLN A 81 -9.89 9.72 24.27
CA GLN A 81 -9.97 8.31 23.89
C GLN A 81 -10.22 8.10 22.38
N GLU A 82 -11.09 8.91 21.78
CA GLU A 82 -11.40 8.83 20.34
C GLU A 82 -10.20 9.22 19.47
N GLU A 83 -9.50 10.29 19.86
CA GLU A 83 -8.29 10.77 19.18
C GLU A 83 -7.14 9.77 19.34
N SER A 84 -6.99 9.18 20.53
CA SER A 84 -6.03 8.10 20.78
C SER A 84 -6.24 6.96 19.79
N GLN A 85 -7.48 6.54 19.56
CA GLN A 85 -7.79 5.47 18.61
C GLN A 85 -7.42 5.87 17.17
N THR A 86 -7.65 7.12 16.78
CA THR A 86 -7.23 7.65 15.47
C THR A 86 -5.71 7.59 15.32
N ILE A 87 -4.97 8.03 16.33
CA ILE A 87 -3.50 8.04 16.36
C ILE A 87 -2.95 6.61 16.26
N TYR A 88 -3.46 5.68 17.07
CA TYR A 88 -3.04 4.28 17.02
C TYR A 88 -3.36 3.65 15.66
N THR A 89 -4.52 3.97 15.09
CA THR A 89 -4.88 3.47 13.76
C THR A 89 -3.93 4.03 12.71
N PHE A 90 -3.60 5.32 12.76
CA PHE A 90 -2.66 5.94 11.83
C PHE A 90 -1.30 5.25 11.85
N ARG A 91 -0.70 5.12 13.04
CA ARG A 91 0.61 4.45 13.22
C ARG A 91 0.63 3.02 12.67
N ASN A 92 -0.42 2.25 12.93
CA ASN A 92 -0.43 0.80 12.70
C ASN A 92 -1.00 0.39 11.35
N SER A 93 -1.92 1.17 10.78
CA SER A 93 -2.67 0.75 9.60
C SER A 93 -2.02 1.21 8.31
N THR A 94 -1.61 2.48 8.21
CA THR A 94 -1.03 2.98 6.95
C THR A 94 0.43 2.60 6.80
N PRO A 95 0.93 2.45 5.56
CA PRO A 95 2.36 2.29 5.34
C PRO A 95 3.09 3.53 5.85
N GLN A 96 3.83 3.32 6.92
CA GLN A 96 4.79 4.25 7.52
C GLN A 96 6.20 3.64 7.52
N ILE A 97 6.38 2.61 6.71
CA ILE A 97 7.59 1.82 6.62
C ILE A 97 8.10 1.90 5.19
N ALA A 98 9.36 2.29 5.04
CA ALA A 98 10.08 2.24 3.78
C ALA A 98 11.10 1.10 3.83
N TYR A 99 11.31 0.37 2.72
CA TYR A 99 12.42 -0.58 2.62
C TYR A 99 13.57 0.05 1.86
N VAL A 100 14.66 0.27 2.57
CA VAL A 100 15.85 0.93 2.05
C VAL A 100 17.08 0.03 2.23
N PRO A 101 18.10 0.11 1.37
CA PRO A 101 19.37 -0.57 1.58
C PRO A 101 19.94 -0.28 2.97
N VAL A 102 20.55 -1.28 3.62
CA VAL A 102 21.06 -1.14 5.01
C VAL A 102 21.96 0.09 5.22
N PRO A 103 22.91 0.43 4.32
CA PRO A 103 23.73 1.63 4.51
C PRO A 103 22.91 2.93 4.46
N LEU A 104 21.91 3.00 3.57
CA LEU A 104 21.00 4.14 3.49
C LEU A 104 20.05 4.21 4.69
N HIS A 105 19.64 3.07 5.25
CA HIS A 105 18.85 3.04 6.49
C HIS A 105 19.58 3.78 7.62
N ALA A 106 20.82 3.37 7.90
CA ALA A 106 21.63 3.96 8.96
C ALA A 106 21.90 5.45 8.69
N TRP A 107 22.13 5.80 7.43
CA TRP A 107 22.35 7.18 7.04
C TRP A 107 21.11 8.06 7.28
N ILE A 108 19.92 7.61 6.90
CA ILE A 108 18.66 8.33 7.17
C ILE A 108 18.49 8.59 8.67
N GLU A 109 18.74 7.58 9.51
CA GLU A 109 18.66 7.74 10.97
C GLU A 109 19.71 8.72 11.54
N GLU A 110 20.89 8.78 10.91
CA GLU A 110 21.96 9.72 11.30
C GLU A 110 21.59 11.16 10.92
N VAL A 111 21.15 11.40 9.68
CA VAL A 111 21.05 12.76 9.13
C VAL A 111 19.67 13.38 9.18
N MET A 112 18.60 12.61 9.39
CA MET A 112 17.23 13.14 9.34
C MET A 112 16.59 13.24 10.72
N ILE A 113 15.74 14.24 10.88
CA ILE A 113 14.87 14.44 12.04
C ILE A 113 13.49 13.88 11.67
N PRO A 114 12.94 12.92 12.45
CA PRO A 114 11.60 12.41 12.20
C PRO A 114 10.57 13.53 12.07
N PRO A 115 9.64 13.44 11.10
CA PRO A 115 8.70 14.51 10.82
C PRO A 115 7.74 14.70 12.00
N PRO A 116 7.19 15.92 12.19
CA PRO A 116 6.17 16.14 13.20
C PRO A 116 4.95 15.24 12.95
N PRO A 117 4.19 14.87 14.00
CA PRO A 117 2.93 14.16 13.80
C PRO A 117 1.99 15.00 12.92
N PRO A 118 1.32 14.41 11.92
CA PRO A 118 0.30 15.13 11.16
C PRO A 118 -0.86 15.58 12.06
N SER A 119 -1.68 16.50 11.58
CA SER A 119 -2.90 16.87 12.30
C SER A 119 -3.85 15.66 12.44
N LEU A 120 -4.67 15.64 13.49
CA LEU A 120 -5.67 14.59 13.69
C LEU A 120 -6.63 14.45 12.50
N GLU A 121 -6.98 15.56 11.86
CA GLU A 121 -7.80 15.55 10.64
C GLU A 121 -7.11 14.80 9.50
N VAL A 122 -5.84 15.10 9.24
CA VAL A 122 -5.04 14.41 8.22
C VAL A 122 -4.91 12.91 8.55
N MET A 123 -4.71 12.57 9.82
CA MET A 123 -4.68 11.18 10.28
C MET A 123 -6.00 10.45 10.00
N ARG A 124 -7.15 11.05 10.35
CA ARG A 124 -8.48 10.47 10.09
C ARG A 124 -8.70 10.26 8.60
N ARG A 125 -8.39 11.27 7.79
CA ARG A 125 -8.51 11.20 6.32
C ARG A 125 -7.67 10.05 5.77
N ARG A 126 -6.39 9.94 6.19
CA ARG A 126 -5.49 8.87 5.75
C ARG A 126 -5.96 7.49 6.20
N ASN A 127 -6.48 7.36 7.42
CA ASN A 127 -7.05 6.09 7.93
C ASN A 127 -8.23 5.62 7.09
N SER A 128 -9.19 6.52 6.79
CA SER A 128 -10.34 6.21 5.93
C SER A 128 -9.91 5.85 4.51
N ALA A 129 -8.98 6.63 3.94
CA ALA A 129 -8.40 6.38 2.64
C ALA A 129 -7.78 4.98 2.55
N TRP A 130 -7.04 4.59 3.58
CA TRP A 130 -6.37 3.30 3.65
C TRP A 130 -7.34 2.14 3.87
N ALA A 131 -8.34 2.31 4.72
CA ALA A 131 -9.40 1.31 4.90
C ALA A 131 -10.10 1.02 3.54
N ALA A 132 -10.42 2.07 2.77
CA ALA A 132 -11.01 1.93 1.45
C ALA A 132 -10.07 1.22 0.46
N ALA A 133 -8.79 1.60 0.44
CA ALA A 133 -7.78 0.94 -0.40
C ALA A 133 -7.65 -0.56 -0.05
N MET A 134 -7.65 -0.92 1.23
CA MET A 134 -7.57 -2.31 1.68
C MET A 134 -8.81 -3.13 1.31
N VAL A 135 -10.00 -2.53 1.27
CA VAL A 135 -11.20 -3.19 0.73
C VAL A 135 -11.05 -3.45 -0.76
N LEU A 136 -10.61 -2.46 -1.54
CA LEU A 136 -10.34 -2.62 -2.97
C LEU A 136 -9.30 -3.71 -3.22
N LEU A 137 -8.17 -3.69 -2.51
CA LEU A 137 -7.11 -4.68 -2.64
C LEU A 137 -7.61 -6.11 -2.38
N ARG A 138 -8.45 -6.31 -1.35
CA ARG A 138 -9.05 -7.62 -1.05
C ARG A 138 -10.01 -8.08 -2.16
N SER A 139 -10.81 -7.17 -2.71
CA SER A 139 -11.74 -7.48 -3.81
C SER A 139 -11.00 -7.81 -5.10
N ALA A 140 -9.95 -7.05 -5.44
CA ALA A 140 -9.08 -7.34 -6.57
C ALA A 140 -8.44 -8.73 -6.43
N HIS A 141 -7.96 -9.09 -5.24
CA HIS A 141 -7.40 -10.43 -5.01
C HIS A 141 -8.43 -11.55 -5.20
N ARG A 142 -9.67 -11.36 -4.72
CA ARG A 142 -10.75 -12.34 -4.93
C ARG A 142 -11.06 -12.53 -6.41
N LEU A 143 -11.02 -11.46 -7.19
CA LEU A 143 -11.20 -11.52 -8.64
C LEU A 143 -10.05 -12.27 -9.33
N ASP A 144 -8.80 -11.98 -8.95
CA ASP A 144 -7.63 -12.70 -9.48
C ASP A 144 -7.76 -14.21 -9.22
N LYS A 145 -8.09 -14.59 -7.97
CA LYS A 145 -8.28 -15.99 -7.60
C LYS A 145 -9.37 -16.67 -8.43
N ALA A 146 -10.50 -15.98 -8.66
CA ALA A 146 -11.59 -16.55 -9.45
C ALA A 146 -11.23 -16.69 -10.93
N ARG A 147 -10.38 -15.80 -11.46
CA ARG A 147 -9.84 -15.95 -12.81
C ARG A 147 -8.94 -17.17 -12.91
N ASP A 148 -8.04 -17.35 -11.95
CA ASP A 148 -7.16 -18.52 -11.89
C ASP A 148 -7.99 -19.81 -11.79
N GLU A 149 -9.03 -19.82 -10.94
CA GLU A 149 -9.97 -20.95 -10.82
C GLU A 149 -10.72 -21.23 -12.13
N TYR A 150 -11.18 -20.20 -12.84
CA TYR A 150 -11.80 -20.35 -14.15
C TYR A 150 -10.83 -20.96 -15.16
N ASP A 151 -9.64 -20.40 -15.30
CA ASP A 151 -8.66 -20.88 -16.29
C ASP A 151 -8.21 -22.32 -16.01
N GLU A 152 -8.09 -22.71 -14.74
CA GLU A 152 -7.72 -24.06 -14.33
C GLU A 152 -8.86 -25.07 -14.49
N LYS A 153 -10.11 -24.66 -14.24
CA LYS A 153 -11.26 -25.59 -14.09
C LYS A 153 -12.27 -25.54 -15.22
N LYS A 154 -12.20 -24.58 -16.14
CA LYS A 154 -13.19 -24.43 -17.23
C LYS A 154 -13.34 -25.65 -18.14
N TYR A 155 -12.32 -26.49 -18.24
CA TYR A 155 -12.34 -27.75 -19.02
C TYR A 155 -12.40 -29.01 -18.15
N LYS A 156 -12.51 -28.87 -16.82
CA LYS A 156 -12.63 -30.00 -15.90
C LYS A 156 -14.11 -30.33 -15.71
N THR A 157 -14.44 -31.61 -15.74
CA THR A 157 -15.78 -32.09 -15.42
C THR A 157 -15.98 -32.06 -13.91
N ARG A 158 -17.16 -31.60 -13.48
CA ARG A 158 -17.60 -31.70 -12.09
C ARG A 158 -18.82 -32.58 -12.00
N ARG A 159 -18.81 -33.42 -10.98
CA ARG A 159 -19.95 -34.23 -10.59
C ARG A 159 -20.96 -33.35 -9.85
N VAL A 160 -22.06 -33.03 -10.50
CA VAL A 160 -23.16 -32.22 -9.92
C VAL A 160 -24.40 -33.07 -9.73
N LEU A 161 -25.23 -32.71 -8.76
CA LEU A 161 -26.56 -33.31 -8.61
C LEU A 161 -27.36 -33.07 -9.90
N GLY A 162 -27.86 -34.14 -10.49
CA GLY A 162 -28.66 -34.12 -11.72
C GLY A 162 -30.06 -33.53 -11.54
N TYR A 163 -30.44 -33.22 -10.30
CA TYR A 163 -31.65 -32.49 -9.97
C TYR A 163 -31.48 -30.99 -10.23
N ILE A 164 -32.35 -30.44 -11.09
CA ILE A 164 -32.55 -28.99 -11.21
C ILE A 164 -33.93 -28.64 -10.65
N ALA A 165 -33.96 -27.83 -9.60
CA ALA A 165 -35.18 -27.35 -8.96
C ALA A 165 -36.06 -26.58 -9.95
N GLY A 166 -37.32 -27.02 -10.10
CA GLY A 166 -38.31 -26.40 -11.00
C GLY A 166 -38.31 -26.90 -12.44
N ILE A 167 -37.35 -27.73 -12.85
CA ILE A 167 -37.27 -28.30 -14.22
C ILE A 167 -37.49 -29.81 -14.23
N THR A 168 -37.00 -30.51 -13.20
CA THR A 168 -37.07 -31.98 -13.15
C THR A 168 -38.47 -32.41 -12.66
N PRO A 169 -39.20 -33.33 -13.34
CA PRO A 169 -40.46 -33.86 -12.82
C PRO A 169 -40.25 -34.66 -11.52
N ARG A 170 -41.16 -34.53 -10.55
CA ARG A 170 -41.05 -35.21 -9.24
C ARG A 170 -40.88 -36.74 -9.33
N SER A 171 -41.43 -37.36 -10.37
CA SER A 171 -41.32 -38.81 -10.62
C SER A 171 -39.91 -39.26 -11.02
N GLN A 172 -39.01 -38.32 -11.37
CA GLN A 172 -37.62 -38.59 -11.76
C GLN A 172 -36.62 -38.13 -10.69
N TYR A 173 -37.10 -37.80 -9.48
CA TYR A 173 -36.23 -37.43 -8.36
C TYR A 173 -35.50 -38.66 -7.84
N SER A 174 -34.33 -38.95 -8.41
CA SER A 174 -33.35 -39.84 -7.81
C SER A 174 -32.39 -38.99 -6.99
N LEU A 175 -32.33 -39.25 -5.67
CA LEU A 175 -31.43 -38.57 -4.72
C LEU A 175 -29.93 -38.80 -5.02
N GLU A 176 -29.60 -39.61 -6.03
CA GLU A 176 -28.24 -40.09 -6.31
C GLU A 176 -27.82 -39.95 -7.79
N THR A 177 -28.64 -39.37 -8.67
CA THR A 177 -28.25 -39.17 -10.06
C THR A 177 -27.29 -37.99 -10.14
N TYR A 178 -26.01 -38.26 -10.04
CA TYR A 178 -24.98 -37.30 -10.36
C TYR A 178 -24.69 -37.32 -11.85
N ARG A 179 -24.54 -36.14 -12.45
CA ARG A 179 -24.08 -35.99 -13.84
C ARG A 179 -22.75 -35.25 -13.85
N ASP A 180 -21.88 -35.65 -14.75
CA ASP A 180 -20.66 -34.91 -15.03
C ASP A 180 -20.98 -33.80 -16.02
N VAL A 181 -20.79 -32.56 -15.61
CA VAL A 181 -21.04 -31.37 -16.43
C VAL A 181 -19.72 -30.64 -16.62
N LEU A 182 -19.52 -30.14 -17.84
CA LEU A 182 -18.44 -29.20 -18.12
C LEU A 182 -18.79 -27.86 -17.44
N ASP A 183 -18.05 -27.47 -16.42
CA ASP A 183 -18.39 -26.33 -15.56
C ASP A 183 -18.04 -24.96 -16.17
N THR A 184 -17.83 -24.86 -17.48
CA THR A 184 -17.41 -23.59 -18.11
C THR A 184 -18.37 -22.45 -17.77
N GLU A 185 -19.68 -22.69 -17.86
CA GLU A 185 -20.70 -21.69 -17.55
C GLU A 185 -20.74 -21.32 -16.07
N TYR A 186 -20.57 -22.29 -15.18
CA TYR A 186 -20.53 -22.06 -13.72
C TYR A 186 -19.33 -21.19 -13.34
N TRP A 187 -18.11 -21.58 -13.76
CA TRP A 187 -16.91 -20.81 -13.43
C TRP A 187 -16.91 -19.43 -14.09
N LEU A 188 -17.50 -19.30 -15.29
CA LEU A 188 -17.69 -18.01 -15.94
C LEU A 188 -18.67 -17.12 -15.17
N SER A 189 -19.78 -17.69 -14.66
CA SER A 189 -20.73 -16.98 -13.80
C SER A 189 -20.06 -16.49 -12.51
N GLU A 190 -19.31 -17.37 -11.84
CA GLU A 190 -18.56 -17.05 -10.62
C GLU A 190 -17.53 -15.91 -10.85
N LEU A 191 -16.83 -15.93 -11.98
CA LEU A 191 -15.90 -14.88 -12.38
C LEU A 191 -16.64 -13.55 -12.62
N ASN A 192 -17.75 -13.59 -13.37
CA ASN A 192 -18.55 -12.41 -13.69
C ASN A 192 -19.18 -11.77 -12.44
N GLU A 193 -19.65 -12.57 -11.49
CA GLU A 193 -20.21 -12.07 -10.22
C GLU A 193 -19.16 -11.30 -9.40
N ARG A 194 -17.94 -11.83 -9.29
CA ARG A 194 -16.84 -11.15 -8.58
C ARG A 194 -16.38 -9.89 -9.32
N LEU A 195 -16.37 -9.91 -10.65
CA LEU A 195 -16.09 -8.72 -11.46
C LEU A 195 -17.17 -7.64 -11.26
N TYR A 196 -18.44 -8.02 -11.18
CA TYR A 196 -19.53 -7.12 -10.85
C TYR A 196 -19.39 -6.53 -9.44
N GLY A 197 -19.07 -7.38 -8.46
CA GLY A 197 -18.78 -6.94 -7.08
C GLY A 197 -17.63 -5.94 -7.01
N TRP A 198 -16.55 -6.15 -7.77
CA TRP A 198 -15.45 -5.19 -7.91
C TRP A 198 -15.94 -3.83 -8.42
N ARG A 199 -16.74 -3.81 -9.49
CA ARG A 199 -17.27 -2.56 -10.07
C ARG A 199 -18.14 -1.80 -9.06
N LYS A 200 -18.99 -2.51 -8.32
CA LYS A 200 -19.84 -1.89 -7.28
C LYS A 200 -19.01 -1.24 -6.18
N ILE A 201 -17.98 -1.94 -5.68
CA ILE A 201 -17.08 -1.41 -4.64
C ILE A 201 -16.26 -0.23 -5.17
N GLY A 202 -15.78 -0.30 -6.42
CA GLY A 202 -15.09 0.80 -7.08
C GLY A 202 -15.94 2.07 -7.20
N ASN A 203 -17.24 1.92 -7.41
CA ASN A 203 -18.18 3.04 -7.46
C ASN A 203 -18.45 3.65 -6.08
N ILE A 204 -18.62 2.82 -5.04
CA ILE A 204 -18.81 3.31 -3.66
C ILE A 204 -17.57 4.12 -3.20
N GLN A 205 -16.36 3.68 -3.57
CA GLN A 205 -15.16 4.45 -3.23
C GLN A 205 -15.04 5.77 -4.01
N ALA A 206 -15.72 5.91 -5.16
CA ALA A 206 -15.84 7.17 -5.86
C ALA A 206 -16.80 8.18 -5.17
N GLU A 207 -17.51 7.77 -4.12
CA GLU A 207 -18.25 8.69 -3.24
C GLU A 207 -17.35 9.31 -2.16
N VAL A 208 -16.15 8.75 -1.94
CA VAL A 208 -15.14 9.35 -1.07
C VAL A 208 -14.61 10.64 -1.73
N PRO A 209 -14.52 11.77 -1.01
CA PRO A 209 -13.95 13.01 -1.55
C PRO A 209 -12.58 12.78 -2.21
N PRO A 210 -12.29 13.38 -3.39
CA PRO A 210 -11.05 13.15 -4.14
C PRO A 210 -9.76 13.26 -3.29
N GLU A 211 -9.70 14.25 -2.42
CA GLU A 211 -8.61 14.53 -1.48
C GLU A 211 -8.39 13.44 -0.41
N HIS A 212 -9.34 12.50 -0.26
CA HIS A 212 -9.27 11.37 0.67
C HIS A 212 -9.06 10.05 -0.06
N ARG A 213 -8.86 10.06 -1.39
CA ARG A 213 -8.61 8.83 -2.14
C ARG A 213 -7.11 8.53 -2.17
N ILE A 214 -6.75 7.29 -1.85
CA ILE A 214 -5.39 6.79 -2.11
C ILE A 214 -5.15 6.58 -3.60
N VAL A 215 -6.20 6.18 -4.33
CA VAL A 215 -6.16 6.00 -5.77
C VAL A 215 -7.19 6.95 -6.38
N PRO A 216 -6.77 7.92 -7.21
CA PRO A 216 -7.68 8.96 -7.72
C PRO A 216 -8.82 8.39 -8.58
N VAL A 217 -8.55 7.25 -9.26
CA VAL A 217 -9.53 6.49 -10.05
C VAL A 217 -9.44 5.01 -9.69
N THR A 218 -10.58 4.37 -9.44
CA THR A 218 -10.67 2.95 -9.07
C THR A 218 -10.47 2.00 -10.24
N ARG A 219 -9.28 2.04 -10.85
CA ARG A 219 -8.92 1.09 -11.92
C ARG A 219 -8.28 -0.14 -11.30
N LEU A 220 -8.70 -1.32 -11.78
CA LEU A 220 -8.18 -2.59 -11.32
C LEU A 220 -6.67 -2.72 -11.54
N SER A 221 -6.15 -2.13 -12.63
CA SER A 221 -4.71 -2.00 -12.89
C SER A 221 -3.98 -1.24 -11.78
N ASP A 222 -4.53 -0.11 -11.37
CA ASP A 222 -3.88 0.81 -10.44
C ASP A 222 -3.86 0.20 -9.02
N VAL A 223 -4.95 -0.46 -8.64
CA VAL A 223 -5.03 -1.21 -7.38
C VAL A 223 -4.12 -2.44 -7.38
N ARG A 224 -3.97 -3.14 -8.50
CA ARG A 224 -2.99 -4.23 -8.63
C ARG A 224 -1.55 -3.72 -8.55
N ALA A 225 -1.24 -2.59 -9.20
CA ALA A 225 0.07 -1.95 -9.09
C ALA A 225 0.37 -1.56 -7.64
N LEU A 226 -0.60 -0.96 -6.93
CA LEU A 226 -0.49 -0.68 -5.49
C LEU A 226 -0.25 -1.96 -4.68
N ARG A 227 -1.01 -3.04 -4.95
CA ARG A 227 -0.82 -4.34 -4.30
C ARG A 227 0.59 -4.87 -4.48
N GLN A 228 1.11 -4.80 -5.70
CA GLN A 228 2.44 -5.29 -6.04
C GLN A 228 3.52 -4.49 -5.30
N ARG A 229 3.37 -3.16 -5.22
CA ARG A 229 4.23 -2.30 -4.39
C ARG A 229 4.20 -2.74 -2.92
N ILE A 230 3.02 -2.98 -2.35
CA ILE A 230 2.87 -3.41 -0.95
C ILE A 230 3.46 -4.82 -0.71
N ARG A 231 3.14 -5.79 -1.59
CA ARG A 231 3.50 -7.21 -1.46
C ARG A 231 5.00 -7.45 -1.60
N ASN A 232 5.67 -6.69 -2.45
CA ASN A 232 7.12 -6.81 -2.66
C ASN A 232 7.96 -6.18 -1.53
N GLY A 233 7.31 -5.70 -0.46
CA GLY A 233 7.96 -5.14 0.71
C GLY A 233 7.84 -3.63 0.75
N ALA A 234 6.77 -3.16 1.41
CA ALA A 234 6.38 -1.75 1.66
C ALA A 234 6.72 -0.75 0.55
N ILE A 235 6.70 0.54 0.84
CA ILE A 235 6.93 1.55 -0.18
C ILE A 235 8.42 1.49 -0.53
N ILE A 236 8.73 0.87 -1.68
CA ILE A 236 10.04 1.00 -2.31
C ILE A 236 10.09 2.40 -2.90
N PRO A 237 10.95 3.30 -2.39
CA PRO A 237 11.10 4.62 -2.94
C PRO A 237 11.58 4.52 -4.39
N LYS A 238 11.13 5.44 -5.22
CA LYS A 238 11.63 5.55 -6.58
C LYS A 238 13.07 6.05 -6.56
N LEU A 239 13.89 5.54 -7.48
CA LEU A 239 15.20 6.14 -7.72
C LEU A 239 14.98 7.52 -8.36
N PRO A 240 15.72 8.55 -7.92
CA PRO A 240 15.72 9.86 -8.57
C PRO A 240 16.03 9.71 -10.07
N GLU A 241 15.33 10.46 -10.92
CA GLU A 241 15.51 10.38 -12.38
C GLU A 241 16.95 10.66 -12.82
N VAL A 242 17.66 11.52 -12.06
CA VAL A 242 19.07 11.87 -12.27
C VAL A 242 19.99 10.65 -12.23
N LEU A 243 19.63 9.61 -11.47
CA LEU A 243 20.39 8.36 -11.37
C LEU A 243 19.95 7.29 -12.38
N LEU A 244 18.83 7.49 -13.07
CA LEU A 244 18.31 6.56 -14.08
C LEU A 244 18.86 6.85 -15.49
N THR A 245 19.47 8.01 -15.68
CA THR A 245 20.03 8.47 -16.97
C THR A 245 21.55 8.32 -17.09
N ALA A 246 22.21 7.73 -16.08
CA ALA A 246 23.66 7.52 -16.03
C ALA A 246 24.08 6.12 -16.49
#